data_AF-A0A382VQJ8-F1
#
_entry.id   AF-A0A382VQJ8-F1
#
_cell.length_a   1.000
_cell.length_b   1.000
_cell.length_c   1.000
_cell.angle_alpha   90.00
_cell.angle_beta   90.00
_cell.angle_gamma   90.00
#
_symmetry.space_group_name_H-M   'P 1'
#
loop_
_entity.id
_entity.type
_entity.pdbx_description
1 polymer ?
#
loop_
_entity_poly.entity_id
_entity_poly.type
_entity_poly.pdbx_seq_one_letter_code
_entity_poly.pdbx_strand_id
1 'polypeptide(L)'
;TRDEFAIKEMEGGASVSELRVVNRLEEPVLLMEGEELVGALQNRVVNSTILIAPNSETVIPVSCSEEGRWQQTSEQFSDSGVVAPPSVRAAKAESVDRSLRSRGSRASDQSAVWSAIDEVASRAGTQRTTGALRDVFVGRDEEIEAIAAPFSMAEGQVGCVALINGEAVGLDCVSSPKVLRGLYAKLIRGYALEAILAPEVLTNYRGVSEAERLLADCGECEDIRFDGVGLGMEHRYRGDDLTGSALLHEGQLIHAVMHRRTSTMTPTPFPRSYWVQPGHFLA
;
A
#
# COMPACT_ATOMS: atom_id res chain seq x y z
N THR A 1 21.30 4.70 -15.67
CA THR A 1 20.37 4.09 -14.70
C THR A 1 19.81 5.08 -13.68
N ARG A 2 20.61 5.78 -12.84
CA ARG A 2 20.06 6.76 -11.85
C ARG A 2 19.48 8.06 -12.45
N ASP A 3 19.86 8.43 -13.67
CA ASP A 3 19.33 9.62 -14.36
C ASP A 3 18.24 9.30 -15.39
N GLU A 4 17.96 8.02 -15.62
CA GLU A 4 16.99 7.57 -16.63
C GLU A 4 15.62 7.33 -16.02
N PHE A 5 15.54 6.91 -14.76
CA PHE A 5 14.29 6.90 -14.01
C PHE A 5 14.50 7.56 -12.66
N ALA A 6 13.67 8.56 -12.34
CA ALA A 6 13.78 9.32 -11.10
C ALA A 6 12.41 9.71 -10.56
N ILE A 7 12.25 9.64 -9.25
CA ILE A 7 11.10 10.18 -8.53
C ILE A 7 11.59 11.33 -7.65
N LYS A 8 10.95 12.49 -7.76
CA LYS A 8 11.39 13.76 -7.16
C LYS A 8 10.20 14.51 -6.57
N GLU A 9 10.52 15.45 -5.70
CA GLU A 9 9.57 16.49 -5.29
C GLU A 9 9.13 17.33 -6.50
N MET A 10 8.01 18.04 -6.37
CA MET A 10 7.46 18.90 -7.42
C MET A 10 8.37 20.10 -7.72
N GLU A 11 8.32 20.60 -8.96
CA GLU A 11 9.00 21.85 -9.32
C GLU A 11 8.31 23.04 -8.63
N GLY A 12 9.07 23.87 -7.91
CA GLY A 12 8.55 25.03 -7.16
C GLY A 12 8.30 24.78 -5.68
N GLY A 13 8.48 23.56 -5.19
CA GLY A 13 8.43 23.24 -3.75
C GLY A 13 7.88 21.85 -3.48
N ALA A 14 8.12 21.38 -2.26
CA ALA A 14 7.64 20.09 -1.80
C ALA A 14 6.11 20.00 -1.77
N SER A 15 5.56 18.90 -2.26
CA SER A 15 4.14 18.59 -2.17
C SER A 15 3.95 17.36 -1.29
N VAL A 16 2.97 17.44 -0.38
CA VAL A 16 2.63 16.33 0.53
C VAL A 16 1.96 15.20 -0.27
N SER A 17 1.08 15.54 -1.21
CA SER A 17 0.20 14.58 -1.88
C SER A 17 0.63 14.20 -3.30
N GLU A 18 1.69 14.80 -3.83
CA GLU A 18 2.11 14.62 -5.21
C GLU A 18 3.63 14.55 -5.34
N LEU A 19 4.11 13.63 -6.17
CA LEU A 19 5.50 13.56 -6.59
C LEU A 19 5.60 13.63 -8.11
N ARG A 20 6.76 14.05 -8.62
CA ARG A 20 7.09 14.00 -10.03
C ARG A 20 7.92 12.77 -10.34
N VAL A 21 7.48 11.98 -11.31
CA VAL A 21 8.22 10.86 -11.87
C VAL A 21 8.73 11.25 -13.25
N VAL A 22 9.99 10.95 -13.52
CA VAL A 22 10.64 11.12 -14.83
C VAL A 22 11.07 9.74 -15.29
N ASN A 23 10.52 9.27 -16.41
CA ASN A 23 10.90 8.03 -17.07
C ASN A 23 11.49 8.33 -18.45
N ARG A 24 12.82 8.22 -18.58
CA ARG A 24 13.57 8.37 -19.83
C ARG A 24 13.96 7.02 -20.45
N LEU A 25 13.45 5.92 -19.89
CA LEU A 25 13.61 4.60 -20.47
C LEU A 25 12.70 4.49 -21.71
N GLU A 26 13.06 3.54 -22.59
CA GLU A 26 12.22 3.18 -23.74
C GLU A 26 11.05 2.26 -23.35
N GLU A 27 11.06 1.74 -22.12
CA GLU A 27 10.02 0.87 -21.57
C GLU A 27 9.16 1.58 -20.51
N PRO A 28 7.88 1.19 -20.37
CA PRO A 28 7.04 1.68 -19.29
C PRO A 28 7.48 1.11 -17.94
N VAL A 29 7.32 1.90 -16.87
CA VAL A 29 7.67 1.49 -15.51
C VAL A 29 6.42 1.40 -14.64
N LEU A 30 6.24 0.27 -13.96
CA LEU A 30 5.13 0.06 -13.04
C LEU A 30 5.47 0.60 -11.65
N LEU A 31 4.63 1.51 -11.14
CA LEU A 31 4.56 1.88 -9.74
C LEU A 31 3.29 1.28 -9.15
N MET A 32 3.43 0.37 -8.20
CA MET A 32 2.34 -0.38 -7.61
C MET A 32 1.73 0.40 -6.44
N GLU A 33 0.40 0.33 -6.33
CA GLU A 33 -0.33 0.83 -5.18
C GLU A 33 0.25 0.22 -3.88
N GLY A 34 0.52 1.07 -2.88
CA GLY A 34 1.00 0.60 -1.58
C GLY A 34 2.51 0.49 -1.46
N GLU A 35 3.29 0.63 -2.55
CA GLU A 35 4.76 0.73 -2.46
C GLU A 35 5.18 1.96 -1.67
N GLU A 36 6.13 1.78 -0.74
CA GLU A 36 6.75 2.90 -0.04
C GLU A 36 7.98 3.41 -0.81
N LEU A 37 8.00 4.72 -1.01
CA LEU A 37 9.07 5.52 -1.58
C LEU A 37 9.77 6.27 -0.44
N VAL A 38 11.07 6.06 -0.27
CA VAL A 38 11.85 6.64 0.85
C VAL A 38 12.81 7.71 0.38
N GLY A 39 13.12 8.65 1.27
CA GLY A 39 14.05 9.73 1.01
C GLY A 39 13.38 11.11 0.99
N ALA A 40 13.95 12.03 0.21
CA ALA A 40 13.52 13.41 0.05
C ALA A 40 13.14 14.03 1.41
N LEU A 41 12.01 14.73 1.51
CA LEU A 41 11.60 15.40 2.75
C LEU A 41 10.88 14.50 3.74
N GLN A 42 10.15 13.52 3.24
CA GLN A 42 9.32 12.56 3.98
C GLN A 42 9.10 11.32 3.12
N ASN A 43 8.91 10.15 3.72
CA ASN A 43 8.52 8.96 2.97
C ASN A 43 7.10 9.10 2.40
N ARG A 44 6.82 8.39 1.30
CA ARG A 44 5.54 8.40 0.59
C ARG A 44 5.09 6.98 0.29
N VAL A 45 3.79 6.76 0.27
CA VAL A 45 3.17 5.54 -0.26
C VAL A 45 2.35 5.89 -1.49
N VAL A 46 2.50 5.12 -2.57
CA VAL A 46 1.81 5.35 -3.85
C VAL A 46 0.31 5.06 -3.71
N ASN A 47 -0.56 5.99 -4.13
CA ASN A 47 -2.02 5.91 -3.87
C ASN A 47 -2.78 4.96 -4.80
N SER A 48 -2.36 4.86 -6.06
CA SER A 48 -2.96 4.02 -7.11
C SER A 48 -1.86 3.34 -7.90
N THR A 49 -2.18 2.25 -8.60
CA THR A 49 -1.20 1.61 -9.49
C THR A 49 -1.07 2.41 -10.78
N ILE A 50 0.15 2.68 -11.21
CA ILE A 50 0.46 3.59 -12.33
C ILE A 50 1.48 2.92 -13.23
N LEU A 51 1.16 2.82 -14.52
CA LEU A 51 2.11 2.44 -15.56
C LEU A 51 2.66 3.71 -16.20
N ILE A 52 3.86 4.12 -15.80
CA ILE A 52 4.51 5.34 -16.26
C ILE A 52 4.98 5.14 -17.70
N ALA A 53 4.53 5.99 -18.62
CA ALA A 53 4.87 5.88 -20.03
C ALA A 53 6.40 6.02 -20.26
N PRO A 54 6.97 5.38 -21.30
CA PRO A 54 8.35 5.61 -21.69
C PRO A 54 8.54 7.07 -22.13
N ASN A 55 9.74 7.61 -21.92
CA ASN A 55 10.13 8.98 -22.32
C ASN A 55 9.12 10.05 -21.88
N SER A 56 8.62 9.97 -20.64
CA SER A 56 7.58 10.84 -20.11
C SER A 56 7.90 11.38 -18.73
N GLU A 57 7.16 12.41 -18.35
CA GLU A 57 7.06 12.89 -16.97
C GLU A 57 5.63 12.79 -16.50
N THR A 58 5.43 12.37 -15.26
CA THR A 58 4.10 12.10 -14.70
C THR A 58 4.04 12.58 -13.25
N VAL A 59 2.99 13.31 -12.90
CA VAL A 59 2.70 13.66 -11.51
C VAL A 59 1.90 12.52 -10.90
N ILE A 60 2.42 11.90 -9.84
CA ILE A 60 1.81 10.75 -9.20
C ILE A 60 1.18 11.13 -7.85
N PRO A 61 -0.03 10.63 -7.54
CA PRO A 61 -0.66 10.80 -6.24
C PRO A 61 0.00 9.89 -5.21
N VAL A 62 0.35 10.47 -4.07
CA VAL A 62 0.96 9.78 -2.94
C VAL A 62 0.31 10.18 -1.62
N SER A 63 0.59 9.44 -0.57
CA SER A 63 0.29 9.81 0.82
C SER A 63 1.58 9.77 1.64
N CYS A 64 1.77 10.70 2.57
CA CYS A 64 2.90 10.63 3.50
C CYS A 64 2.78 9.40 4.40
N SER A 65 3.88 8.64 4.51
CA SER A 65 3.98 7.50 5.43
C SER A 65 4.83 7.81 6.66
N GLU A 66 5.19 9.08 6.86
CA GLU A 66 6.06 9.57 7.93
C GLU A 66 5.61 10.96 8.38
N GLU A 67 4.97 11.05 9.55
CA GLU A 67 4.40 12.31 10.06
C GLU A 67 5.46 13.24 10.67
N GLY A 68 6.49 12.69 11.32
CA GLY A 68 7.37 13.43 12.23
C GLY A 68 8.64 14.03 11.62
N ARG A 69 8.94 13.75 10.34
CA ARG A 69 10.12 14.29 9.65
C ARG A 69 9.69 15.33 8.64
N TRP A 70 10.38 16.47 8.52
CA TRP A 70 10.27 17.34 7.33
C TRP A 70 11.66 17.87 7.02
N GLN A 71 12.55 16.95 6.69
CA GLN A 71 13.97 17.23 6.51
C GLN A 71 14.47 16.43 5.32
N GLN A 72 15.17 17.11 4.42
CA GLN A 72 15.71 16.51 3.22
C GLN A 72 16.83 15.52 3.58
N THR A 73 16.65 14.25 3.21
CA THR A 73 17.66 13.19 3.40
C THR A 73 18.31 12.76 2.08
N SER A 74 17.66 13.03 0.95
CA SER A 74 18.18 12.79 -0.40
C SER A 74 17.57 13.77 -1.41
N GLU A 75 18.11 13.84 -2.62
CA GLU A 75 17.53 14.64 -3.72
C GLU A 75 16.37 13.93 -4.43
N GLN A 76 16.31 12.59 -4.35
CA GLN A 76 15.36 11.75 -5.05
C GLN A 76 14.83 10.66 -4.12
N PHE A 77 13.64 10.15 -4.43
CA PHE A 77 13.10 8.98 -3.74
C PHE A 77 13.72 7.70 -4.29
N SER A 78 13.78 6.66 -3.45
CA SER A 78 14.16 5.31 -3.84
C SER A 78 13.10 4.29 -3.38
N ASP A 79 13.08 3.12 -4.01
CA ASP A 79 12.31 1.97 -3.52
C ASP A 79 12.76 1.64 -2.08
N SER A 80 11.80 1.59 -1.17
CA SER A 80 12.02 1.20 0.22
C SER A 80 12.35 -0.28 0.38
N GLY A 81 11.91 -1.11 -0.57
CA GLY A 81 11.87 -2.57 -0.46
C GLY A 81 10.62 -3.10 0.27
N VAL A 82 9.62 -2.26 0.56
CA VAL A 82 8.40 -2.66 1.26
C VAL A 82 7.13 -2.17 0.56
N VAL A 83 6.07 -2.96 0.71
CA VAL A 83 4.69 -2.59 0.39
C VAL A 83 3.94 -2.51 1.71
N ALA A 84 3.10 -1.49 1.86
CA ALA A 84 2.29 -1.30 3.07
C ALA A 84 1.43 -2.56 3.37
N PRO A 85 1.17 -2.87 4.64
CA PRO A 85 0.35 -4.03 4.99
C PRO A 85 -1.10 -3.84 4.52
N PRO A 86 -1.87 -4.93 4.27
CA PRO A 86 -3.25 -4.89 3.78
C PRO A 86 -4.17 -3.91 4.51
N SER A 87 -4.09 -3.80 5.85
CA SER A 87 -4.90 -2.85 6.62
C SER A 87 -4.67 -1.39 6.20
N VAL A 88 -3.42 -0.97 6.05
CA VAL A 88 -3.04 0.38 5.59
C VAL A 88 -3.46 0.59 4.12
N ARG A 89 -3.26 -0.43 3.27
CA ARG A 89 -3.66 -0.37 1.86
C ARG A 89 -5.18 -0.28 1.70
N ALA A 90 -5.95 -1.02 2.49
CA ALA A 90 -7.41 -0.97 2.49
C ALA A 90 -7.93 0.42 2.89
N ALA A 91 -7.42 1.00 3.98
CA ALA A 91 -7.79 2.34 4.44
C ALA A 91 -7.50 3.40 3.37
N LYS A 92 -6.31 3.32 2.73
CA LYS A 92 -5.91 4.21 1.63
C LYS A 92 -6.79 4.00 0.39
N ALA A 93 -7.03 2.75 0.00
CA ALA A 93 -7.83 2.42 -1.18
C ALA A 93 -9.28 2.91 -1.04
N GLU A 94 -9.89 2.77 0.14
CA GLU A 94 -11.23 3.31 0.39
C GLU A 94 -11.25 4.85 0.27
N SER A 95 -10.24 5.51 0.84
CA SER A 95 -10.15 6.97 0.79
C SER A 95 -9.96 7.50 -0.63
N VAL A 96 -9.10 6.84 -1.41
CA VAL A 96 -8.87 7.17 -2.82
C VAL A 96 -10.12 6.92 -3.68
N ASP A 97 -10.84 5.81 -3.46
CA ASP A 97 -12.10 5.53 -4.18
C ASP A 97 -13.14 6.62 -3.91
N ARG A 98 -13.32 7.02 -2.64
CA ARG A 98 -14.21 8.11 -2.24
C ARG A 98 -13.83 9.44 -2.89
N SER A 99 -12.53 9.73 -2.96
CA SER A 99 -12.00 10.96 -3.57
C SER A 99 -12.20 10.99 -5.08
N LEU A 100 -11.92 9.88 -5.77
CA LEU A 100 -12.14 9.73 -7.21
C LEU A 100 -13.61 9.93 -7.58
N ARG A 101 -14.52 9.29 -6.84
CA ARG A 101 -15.97 9.39 -7.09
C ARG A 101 -16.54 10.79 -6.85
N SER A 102 -16.02 11.49 -5.84
CA SER A 102 -16.57 12.79 -5.44
C SER A 102 -15.91 14.00 -6.12
N ARG A 103 -14.62 13.89 -6.46
CA ARG A 103 -13.77 15.01 -6.90
C ARG A 103 -12.91 14.70 -8.12
N GLY A 104 -12.88 13.44 -8.58
CA GLY A 104 -12.03 13.02 -9.70
C GLY A 104 -10.53 13.01 -9.37
N SER A 105 -10.14 13.08 -8.09
CA SER A 105 -8.74 13.07 -7.67
C SER A 105 -8.40 11.82 -6.87
N ARG A 106 -7.12 11.43 -6.91
CA ARG A 106 -6.58 10.25 -6.20
C ARG A 106 -5.95 10.63 -4.86
N ALA A 107 -6.40 11.74 -4.28
CA ALA A 107 -5.98 12.15 -2.97
C ALA A 107 -6.56 11.18 -1.93
N SER A 108 -5.70 10.62 -1.08
CA SER A 108 -6.13 9.93 0.13
C SER A 108 -6.30 10.93 1.28
N ASP A 109 -7.09 10.54 2.27
CA ASP A 109 -7.13 11.19 3.58
C ASP A 109 -5.83 10.89 4.32
N GLN A 110 -4.94 11.87 4.36
CA GLN A 110 -3.64 11.78 5.03
C GLN A 110 -3.77 11.40 6.51
N SER A 111 -4.81 11.88 7.20
CA SER A 111 -5.02 11.56 8.62
C SER A 111 -5.46 10.11 8.80
N ALA A 112 -6.26 9.57 7.86
CA ALA A 112 -6.64 8.16 7.89
C ALA A 112 -5.43 7.24 7.63
N VAL A 113 -4.54 7.61 6.70
CA VAL A 113 -3.29 6.86 6.45
C VAL A 113 -2.39 6.87 7.69
N TRP A 114 -2.20 8.03 8.33
CA TRP A 114 -1.44 8.10 9.58
C TRP A 114 -2.09 7.31 10.70
N SER A 115 -3.41 7.38 10.86
CA SER A 115 -4.14 6.59 11.88
C SER A 115 -3.95 5.09 11.67
N ALA A 116 -3.97 4.61 10.42
CA ALA A 116 -3.73 3.21 10.11
C ALA A 116 -2.27 2.80 10.39
N ILE A 117 -1.30 3.66 10.03
CA ILE A 117 0.11 3.41 10.38
C ILE A 117 0.27 3.40 11.91
N ASP A 118 -0.33 4.35 12.63
CA ASP A 118 -0.45 4.46 14.11
C ASP A 118 -0.90 3.17 14.75
N GLU A 119 -2.02 2.63 14.28
CA GLU A 119 -2.53 1.34 14.72
C GLU A 119 -1.55 0.21 14.47
N VAL A 120 -0.97 0.13 13.26
CA VAL A 120 0.00 -0.90 12.89
C VAL A 120 1.19 -0.91 13.84
N ALA A 121 1.85 0.22 14.11
CA ALA A 121 3.00 0.16 15.04
C ALA A 121 2.58 -0.01 16.50
N SER A 122 1.37 0.43 16.89
CA SER A 122 0.87 0.17 18.24
C SER A 122 0.72 -1.33 18.48
N ARG A 123 0.08 -2.04 17.53
CA ARG A 123 -0.07 -3.51 17.55
C ARG A 123 1.27 -4.21 17.40
N ALA A 124 2.17 -3.67 16.58
CA ALA A 124 3.54 -4.15 16.45
C ALA A 124 4.45 -3.73 17.62
N GLY A 125 3.97 -3.07 18.69
CA GLY A 125 4.78 -2.71 19.85
C GLY A 125 6.09 -1.95 19.55
N THR A 126 6.17 -1.23 18.43
CA THR A 126 7.40 -0.55 18.00
C THR A 126 7.45 0.87 18.55
N GLN A 127 8.53 1.22 19.26
CA GLN A 127 8.78 2.61 19.65
C GLN A 127 9.18 3.43 18.42
N ARG A 128 8.46 4.52 18.15
CA ARG A 128 8.70 5.35 16.96
C ARG A 128 9.63 6.51 17.26
N THR A 129 10.59 6.74 16.37
CA THR A 129 11.37 7.98 16.34
C THR A 129 10.76 9.00 15.38
N THR A 130 10.22 8.57 14.23
CA THR A 130 9.76 9.48 13.16
C THR A 130 8.28 9.34 12.79
N GLY A 131 7.59 8.32 13.31
CA GLY A 131 6.23 8.02 12.86
C GLY A 131 6.18 7.26 11.53
N ALA A 132 7.33 6.83 10.97
CA ALA A 132 7.40 6.19 9.67
C ALA A 132 6.89 4.75 9.68
N LEU A 133 6.17 4.36 8.61
CA LEU A 133 5.83 2.95 8.36
C LEU A 133 7.09 2.08 8.31
N ARG A 134 8.17 2.58 7.68
CA ARG A 134 9.47 1.90 7.63
C ARG A 134 10.02 1.52 9.01
N ASP A 135 9.81 2.34 10.04
CA ASP A 135 10.31 2.05 11.39
C ASP A 135 9.69 0.77 11.94
N VAL A 136 8.44 0.45 11.57
CA VAL A 136 7.77 -0.79 11.95
C VAL A 136 8.42 -2.00 11.28
N PHE A 137 8.69 -1.90 9.97
CA PHE A 137 9.38 -2.96 9.24
C PHE A 137 10.78 -3.22 9.80
N VAL A 138 11.54 -2.16 10.09
CA VAL A 138 12.87 -2.30 10.69
C VAL A 138 12.79 -2.90 12.10
N GLY A 139 11.84 -2.46 12.93
CA GLY A 139 11.67 -2.95 14.29
C GLY A 139 11.19 -4.41 14.39
N ARG A 140 10.64 -4.97 13.30
CA ARG A 140 10.10 -6.34 13.24
C ARG A 140 10.77 -7.19 12.15
N ASP A 141 11.92 -6.78 11.63
CA ASP A 141 12.54 -7.39 10.44
C ASP A 141 12.82 -8.89 10.62
N GLU A 142 13.32 -9.31 11.79
CA GLU A 142 13.60 -10.72 12.09
C GLU A 142 12.32 -11.59 12.07
N GLU A 143 11.21 -11.10 12.64
CA GLU A 143 9.92 -11.81 12.65
C GLU A 143 9.30 -11.85 11.25
N ILE A 144 9.40 -10.75 10.50
CA ILE A 144 8.94 -10.66 9.11
C ILE A 144 9.69 -11.69 8.26
N GLU A 145 11.02 -11.74 8.37
CA GLU A 145 11.84 -12.70 7.63
C GLU A 145 11.55 -14.15 8.06
N ALA A 146 11.30 -14.41 9.34
CA ALA A 146 10.91 -15.74 9.81
C ALA A 146 9.58 -16.22 9.18
N ILE A 147 8.62 -15.32 9.00
CA ILE A 147 7.35 -15.62 8.32
C ILE A 147 7.53 -15.70 6.80
N ALA A 148 8.36 -14.85 6.20
CA ALA A 148 8.54 -14.75 4.76
C ALA A 148 9.40 -15.88 4.17
N ALA A 149 10.42 -16.36 4.90
CA ALA A 149 11.41 -17.32 4.42
C ALA A 149 10.85 -18.64 3.85
N PRO A 150 9.74 -19.23 4.37
CA PRO A 150 9.15 -20.44 3.80
C PRO A 150 8.48 -20.22 2.43
N PHE A 151 8.18 -18.97 2.05
CA PHE A 151 7.49 -18.67 0.80
C PHE A 151 8.46 -18.61 -0.36
N SER A 152 8.10 -19.27 -1.47
CA SER A 152 8.82 -19.18 -2.73
C SER A 152 7.84 -19.08 -3.89
N MET A 153 8.27 -18.44 -4.98
CA MET A 153 7.44 -18.32 -6.17
C MET A 153 7.26 -19.68 -6.85
N ALA A 154 6.01 -20.04 -7.15
CA ALA A 154 5.71 -21.18 -8.00
C ALA A 154 5.98 -20.85 -9.48
N GLU A 155 6.20 -21.89 -10.29
CA GLU A 155 6.32 -21.73 -11.74
C GLU A 155 5.04 -21.14 -12.34
N GLY A 156 5.19 -20.12 -13.18
CA GLY A 156 4.05 -19.43 -13.80
C GLY A 156 3.22 -18.56 -12.85
N GLN A 157 3.61 -18.40 -11.58
CA GLN A 157 2.86 -17.58 -10.63
C GLN A 157 2.78 -16.11 -11.06
N VAL A 158 1.58 -15.55 -11.01
CA VAL A 158 1.29 -14.14 -11.35
C VAL A 158 0.66 -13.35 -10.20
N GLY A 159 0.33 -14.01 -9.09
CA GLY A 159 -0.23 -13.36 -7.92
C GLY A 159 -0.32 -14.29 -6.73
N CYS A 160 -0.95 -13.80 -5.67
CA CYS A 160 -1.31 -14.59 -4.49
C CYS A 160 -2.64 -14.11 -3.91
N VAL A 161 -3.32 -15.02 -3.21
CA VAL A 161 -4.27 -14.67 -2.16
C VAL A 161 -3.55 -14.91 -0.85
N ALA A 162 -3.52 -13.91 0.01
CA ALA A 162 -2.91 -14.02 1.32
C ALA A 162 -3.98 -14.35 2.36
N LEU A 163 -3.68 -15.34 3.20
CA LEU A 163 -4.59 -15.79 4.24
C LEU A 163 -3.86 -15.74 5.58
N ILE A 164 -4.48 -15.06 6.54
CA ILE A 164 -3.94 -14.84 7.88
C ILE A 164 -4.95 -15.43 8.86
N ASN A 165 -4.48 -16.35 9.71
CA ASN A 165 -5.33 -17.10 10.63
C ASN A 165 -6.51 -17.79 9.96
N GLY A 166 -6.35 -18.14 8.70
CA GLY A 166 -7.39 -18.79 7.92
C GLY A 166 -8.41 -17.86 7.26
N GLU A 167 -8.25 -16.55 7.36
CA GLU A 167 -9.11 -15.60 6.66
C GLU A 167 -8.36 -15.01 5.47
N ALA A 168 -9.01 -14.94 4.30
CA ALA A 168 -8.44 -14.31 3.12
C ALA A 168 -8.42 -12.78 3.30
N VAL A 169 -7.25 -12.21 3.56
CA VAL A 169 -7.10 -10.77 3.87
C VAL A 169 -6.91 -9.91 2.63
N GLY A 170 -6.39 -10.50 1.54
CA GLY A 170 -6.18 -9.77 0.31
C GLY A 170 -5.66 -10.63 -0.84
N LEU A 171 -5.63 -10.00 -2.01
CA LEU A 171 -5.13 -10.54 -3.25
C LEU A 171 -4.26 -9.49 -3.93
N ASP A 172 -3.14 -9.92 -4.51
CA ASP A 172 -2.36 -9.16 -5.48
C ASP A 172 -2.11 -10.03 -6.71
N CYS A 173 -2.31 -9.49 -7.91
CA CYS A 173 -2.07 -10.16 -9.18
C CYS A 173 -1.49 -9.19 -10.21
N VAL A 174 -0.52 -9.62 -11.00
CA VAL A 174 0.14 -8.83 -12.05
C VAL A 174 0.13 -9.52 -13.40
N SER A 175 0.50 -8.80 -14.46
CA SER A 175 0.45 -9.28 -15.84
C SER A 175 1.34 -10.48 -16.16
N SER A 176 2.42 -10.70 -15.41
CA SER A 176 3.37 -11.77 -15.72
C SER A 176 4.23 -12.23 -14.53
N PRO A 177 4.81 -13.44 -14.59
CA PRO A 177 5.74 -13.92 -13.58
C PRO A 177 7.01 -13.05 -13.46
N LYS A 178 7.42 -12.38 -14.55
CA LYS A 178 8.56 -11.46 -14.53
C LYS A 178 8.29 -10.25 -13.64
N VAL A 179 7.09 -9.66 -13.77
CA VAL A 179 6.68 -8.52 -12.92
C VAL A 179 6.54 -8.97 -11.48
N LEU A 180 5.88 -10.11 -11.23
CA LEU A 180 5.71 -10.62 -9.86
C LEU A 180 7.06 -10.83 -9.18
N ARG A 181 8.07 -11.35 -9.90
CA ARG A 181 9.42 -11.54 -9.33
C ARG A 181 10.05 -10.26 -8.78
N GLY A 182 9.78 -9.11 -9.39
CA GLY A 182 10.24 -7.80 -8.89
C GLY A 182 9.46 -7.30 -7.67
N LEU A 183 8.24 -7.78 -7.45
CA LEU A 183 7.34 -7.37 -6.37
C LEU A 183 7.26 -8.39 -5.23
N TYR A 184 7.65 -9.63 -5.47
CA TYR A 184 7.32 -10.77 -4.62
C TYR A 184 7.81 -10.59 -3.19
N ALA A 185 9.10 -10.28 -3.01
CA ALA A 185 9.69 -10.12 -1.67
C ALA A 185 8.97 -9.04 -0.85
N LYS A 186 8.69 -7.88 -1.45
CA LYS A 186 8.02 -6.76 -0.77
C LYS A 186 6.54 -7.03 -0.48
N LEU A 187 5.85 -7.76 -1.37
CA LEU A 187 4.48 -8.21 -1.12
C LEU A 187 4.41 -9.18 0.06
N ILE A 188 5.25 -10.23 0.05
CA ILE A 188 5.29 -11.20 1.14
C ILE A 188 5.65 -10.53 2.46
N ARG A 189 6.60 -9.58 2.48
CA ARG A 189 6.92 -8.79 3.67
C ARG A 189 5.73 -7.97 4.18
N GLY A 190 4.96 -7.34 3.29
CA GLY A 190 3.74 -6.61 3.66
C GLY A 190 2.68 -7.51 4.31
N TYR A 191 2.47 -8.71 3.76
CA TYR A 191 1.57 -9.72 4.33
C TYR A 191 2.10 -10.31 5.64
N ALA A 192 3.41 -10.55 5.74
CA ALA A 192 4.04 -11.04 6.96
C ALA A 192 3.89 -10.05 8.11
N LEU A 193 4.05 -8.74 7.84
CA LEU A 193 3.80 -7.71 8.85
C LEU A 193 2.35 -7.78 9.35
N GLU A 194 1.36 -7.86 8.47
CA GLU A 194 -0.05 -8.00 8.88
C GLU A 194 -0.31 -9.26 9.72
N ALA A 195 0.37 -10.38 9.40
CA ALA A 195 0.27 -11.61 10.18
C ALA A 195 0.81 -11.44 11.60
N ILE A 196 1.90 -10.70 11.79
CA ILE A 196 2.44 -10.35 13.12
C ILE A 196 1.40 -9.58 13.95
N LEU A 197 0.59 -8.72 13.31
CA LEU A 197 -0.42 -7.93 14.01
C LEU A 197 -1.63 -8.77 14.45
N ALA A 198 -1.81 -9.98 13.92
CA ALA A 198 -2.95 -10.85 14.17
C ALA A 198 -2.48 -12.18 14.80
N PRO A 199 -2.18 -12.23 16.12
CA PRO A 199 -1.55 -13.40 16.75
C PRO A 199 -2.48 -14.59 17.00
N GLU A 200 -3.79 -14.47 16.72
CA GLU A 200 -4.77 -15.52 17.03
C GLU A 200 -4.71 -16.70 16.06
N VAL A 201 -4.20 -17.84 16.50
CA VAL A 201 -4.13 -19.05 15.65
C VAL A 201 -5.48 -19.78 15.64
N LEU A 202 -6.15 -19.81 14.48
CA LEU A 202 -7.28 -20.72 14.27
C LEU A 202 -6.81 -22.17 14.10
N THR A 203 -7.49 -23.09 14.79
CA THR A 203 -7.31 -24.54 14.59
C THR A 203 -8.41 -25.06 13.66
N ASN A 204 -8.02 -25.79 12.61
CA ASN A 204 -8.85 -26.25 11.47
C ASN A 204 -9.15 -25.19 10.41
N TYR A 205 -8.33 -25.18 9.36
CA TYR A 205 -8.42 -24.21 8.29
C TYR A 205 -8.60 -24.86 6.91
N ARG A 206 -9.45 -24.26 6.06
CA ARG A 206 -9.68 -24.62 4.66
C ARG A 206 -9.18 -23.53 3.70
N GLY A 207 -7.85 -23.45 3.58
CA GLY A 207 -7.08 -22.66 2.60
C GLY A 207 -7.80 -22.25 1.34
N VAL A 208 -8.02 -23.27 0.52
CA VAL A 208 -8.51 -23.11 -0.84
C VAL A 208 -9.92 -22.51 -0.87
N SER A 209 -10.81 -22.94 0.03
CA SER A 209 -12.20 -22.45 0.05
C SER A 209 -12.31 -20.97 0.37
N GLU A 210 -11.46 -20.44 1.27
CA GLU A 210 -11.47 -19.01 1.59
C GLU A 210 -10.84 -18.16 0.49
N ALA A 211 -9.84 -18.70 -0.22
CA ALA A 211 -9.30 -18.05 -1.41
C ALA A 211 -10.32 -18.02 -2.57
N GLU A 212 -11.03 -19.12 -2.81
CA GLU A 212 -12.11 -19.21 -3.79
C GLU A 212 -13.25 -18.25 -3.45
N ARG A 213 -13.62 -18.14 -2.17
CA ARG A 213 -14.62 -17.17 -1.70
C ARG A 213 -14.18 -15.73 -1.99
N LEU A 214 -12.94 -15.36 -1.65
CA LEU A 214 -12.43 -14.02 -1.95
C LEU A 214 -12.54 -13.72 -3.45
N LEU A 215 -12.13 -14.66 -4.31
CA LEU A 215 -12.22 -14.49 -5.77
C LEU A 215 -13.66 -14.35 -6.26
N ALA A 216 -14.60 -15.12 -5.70
CA ALA A 216 -16.02 -15.00 -6.02
C ALA A 216 -16.56 -13.62 -5.63
N ASP A 217 -16.29 -13.17 -4.40
CA ASP A 217 -16.71 -11.85 -3.89
C ASP A 217 -16.12 -10.69 -4.72
N CYS A 218 -14.89 -10.86 -5.24
CA CYS A 218 -14.30 -9.89 -6.17
C CYS A 218 -15.12 -9.75 -7.46
N GLY A 219 -15.71 -10.84 -7.97
CA GLY A 219 -16.56 -10.85 -9.16
C GLY A 219 -17.93 -10.18 -8.96
N GLU A 220 -18.33 -9.97 -7.71
CA GLU A 220 -19.59 -9.30 -7.34
C GLU A 220 -19.42 -7.82 -7.00
N CYS A 221 -18.17 -7.33 -6.89
CA CYS A 221 -17.88 -5.93 -6.61
C CYS A 221 -18.41 -4.98 -7.70
N GLU A 222 -18.86 -3.80 -7.27
CA GLU A 222 -19.09 -2.67 -8.17
C GLU A 222 -17.78 -2.28 -8.87
N ASP A 223 -17.77 -2.24 -10.20
CA ASP A 223 -16.64 -1.80 -11.05
C ASP A 223 -16.91 -0.39 -11.60
N ILE A 224 -16.13 0.60 -11.16
CA ILE A 224 -16.09 1.94 -11.76
C ILE A 224 -14.73 2.22 -12.38
N ARG A 225 -14.74 2.88 -13.53
CA ARG A 225 -13.57 3.10 -14.38
C ARG A 225 -13.19 4.57 -14.46
N PHE A 226 -11.89 4.83 -14.44
CA PHE A 226 -11.29 6.15 -14.54
C PHE A 226 -10.04 6.07 -15.42
N ASP A 227 -9.74 7.11 -16.18
CA ASP A 227 -8.46 7.20 -16.89
C ASP A 227 -7.31 7.07 -15.89
N GLY A 228 -6.34 6.20 -16.18
CA GLY A 228 -5.15 6.03 -15.34
C GLY A 228 -4.34 7.32 -15.25
N VAL A 229 -3.53 7.45 -14.18
CA VAL A 229 -2.59 8.60 -14.05
C VAL A 229 -1.54 8.58 -15.16
N GLY A 230 -1.07 7.38 -15.50
CA GLY A 230 -0.19 7.11 -16.63
C GLY A 230 -0.94 6.37 -17.72
N LEU A 231 -0.32 5.33 -18.27
CA LEU A 231 -0.95 4.47 -19.26
C LEU A 231 -2.05 3.59 -18.65
N GLY A 232 -3.14 3.44 -19.38
CA GLY A 232 -4.21 2.49 -19.07
C GLY A 232 -5.45 3.08 -18.40
N MET A 233 -6.34 2.18 -17.99
CA MET A 233 -7.61 2.45 -17.33
C MET A 233 -7.54 1.90 -15.90
N GLU A 234 -7.81 2.76 -14.92
CA GLU A 234 -7.94 2.35 -13.52
C GLU A 234 -9.39 1.93 -13.25
N HIS A 235 -9.54 0.71 -12.76
CA HIS A 235 -10.78 0.17 -12.21
C HIS A 235 -10.73 0.28 -10.70
N ARG A 236 -11.84 0.68 -10.08
CA ARG A 236 -12.03 0.70 -8.63
C ARG A 236 -13.16 -0.26 -8.29
N TYR A 237 -12.87 -1.18 -7.37
CA TYR A 237 -13.79 -2.21 -6.93
C TYR A 237 -14.29 -1.92 -5.53
N ARG A 238 -15.61 -2.02 -5.33
CA ARG A 238 -16.23 -1.88 -4.01
C ARG A 238 -17.29 -2.94 -3.79
N GLY A 239 -17.14 -3.70 -2.70
CA GLY A 239 -18.12 -4.67 -2.20
C GLY A 239 -18.52 -4.38 -0.75
N ASP A 240 -19.28 -5.29 -0.14
CA ASP A 240 -19.79 -5.14 1.22
C ASP A 240 -18.71 -5.11 2.28
N ASP A 241 -17.61 -5.84 2.09
CA ASP A 241 -16.43 -5.84 2.96
C ASP A 241 -15.14 -5.85 2.13
N LEU A 242 -15.21 -5.54 0.84
CA LEU A 242 -14.08 -5.49 -0.07
C LEU A 242 -13.85 -4.10 -0.65
N THR A 243 -12.58 -3.76 -0.81
CA THR A 243 -12.12 -2.60 -1.58
C THR A 243 -10.92 -3.02 -2.41
N GLY A 244 -10.77 -2.43 -3.59
CA GLY A 244 -9.63 -2.76 -4.43
C GLY A 244 -9.55 -1.94 -5.70
N SER A 245 -8.58 -2.29 -6.53
CA SER A 245 -8.36 -1.64 -7.81
C SER A 245 -7.67 -2.55 -8.80
N ALA A 246 -7.85 -2.27 -10.08
CA ALA A 246 -7.00 -2.84 -11.13
C ALA A 246 -6.56 -1.77 -12.12
N LEU A 247 -5.40 -1.98 -12.74
CA LEU A 247 -4.94 -1.21 -13.88
C LEU A 247 -4.94 -2.12 -15.10
N LEU A 248 -5.68 -1.73 -16.14
CA LEU A 248 -5.70 -2.39 -17.44
C LEU A 248 -5.04 -1.50 -18.47
N HIS A 249 -4.18 -2.06 -19.32
CA HIS A 249 -3.59 -1.35 -20.45
C HIS A 249 -3.67 -2.22 -21.70
N GLU A 250 -4.17 -1.67 -22.81
CA GLU A 250 -4.38 -2.40 -24.08
C GLU A 250 -5.18 -3.71 -23.92
N GLY A 251 -6.16 -3.72 -23.01
CA GLY A 251 -7.00 -4.88 -22.72
C GLY A 251 -6.34 -5.97 -21.88
N GLN A 252 -5.10 -5.74 -21.41
CA GLN A 252 -4.39 -6.66 -20.51
C GLN A 252 -4.43 -6.15 -19.07
N LEU A 253 -4.60 -7.07 -18.12
CA LEU A 253 -4.43 -6.77 -16.70
C LEU A 253 -2.96 -6.51 -16.41
N ILE A 254 -2.64 -5.31 -15.93
CA ILE A 254 -1.28 -4.94 -15.49
C ILE A 254 -1.09 -5.29 -14.03
N HIS A 255 -2.04 -4.89 -13.19
CA HIS A 255 -2.07 -5.16 -11.77
C HIS A 255 -3.52 -5.15 -11.26
N ALA A 256 -3.87 -6.06 -10.36
CA ALA A 256 -5.10 -6.06 -9.57
C ALA A 256 -4.75 -6.30 -8.11
N VAL A 257 -5.40 -5.54 -7.23
CA VAL A 257 -5.30 -5.69 -5.78
C VAL A 257 -6.70 -5.65 -5.18
N MET A 258 -6.96 -6.53 -4.22
CA MET A 258 -8.18 -6.55 -3.42
C MET A 258 -7.81 -6.72 -1.95
N HIS A 259 -8.53 -6.03 -1.07
CA HIS A 259 -8.37 -6.12 0.38
C HIS A 259 -9.72 -6.30 1.05
N ARG A 260 -9.77 -7.17 2.07
CA ARG A 260 -10.86 -7.13 3.04
C ARG A 260 -10.73 -5.86 3.86
N ARG A 261 -11.86 -5.17 4.03
CA ARG A 261 -12.02 -4.13 5.03
C ARG A 261 -12.23 -4.84 6.36
N THR A 262 -11.31 -4.66 7.29
CA THR A 262 -11.46 -5.22 8.63
C THR A 262 -12.81 -4.76 9.23
N SER A 263 -13.69 -5.70 9.58
CA SER A 263 -14.99 -5.42 10.21
C SER A 263 -14.89 -4.93 11.66
N THR A 264 -13.68 -4.75 12.17
CA THR A 264 -13.42 -4.09 13.45
C THR A 264 -12.73 -2.77 13.20
N MET A 265 -13.52 -1.74 12.93
CA MET A 265 -13.30 -0.37 13.42
C MET A 265 -14.43 0.51 12.90
N THR A 266 -15.52 0.60 13.66
CA THR A 266 -16.17 1.90 13.78
C THR A 266 -15.07 2.86 14.23
N PRO A 267 -14.70 3.90 13.46
CA PRO A 267 -13.83 4.93 13.99
C PRO A 267 -14.60 5.51 15.17
N THR A 268 -14.18 5.23 16.40
CA THR A 268 -14.59 6.08 17.51
C THR A 268 -14.08 7.45 17.11
N PRO A 269 -14.94 8.45 16.86
CA PRO A 269 -14.47 9.76 16.47
C PRO A 269 -13.65 10.28 17.65
N PHE A 270 -12.32 10.29 17.51
CA PHE A 270 -11.47 10.99 18.47
C PHE A 270 -11.79 12.48 18.33
N PRO A 271 -12.36 13.13 19.34
CA PRO A 271 -12.49 14.57 19.34
C PRO A 271 -11.08 15.12 19.49
N ARG A 272 -10.59 15.84 18.48
CA ARG A 272 -9.37 16.63 18.58
C ARG A 272 -9.53 17.64 19.71
N SER A 273 -8.91 17.40 20.87
CA SER A 273 -8.58 18.47 21.80
C SER A 273 -7.53 18.09 22.85
N TYR A 274 -6.34 18.68 22.64
CA TYR A 274 -5.39 19.28 23.59
C TYR A 274 -4.59 18.42 24.61
N TRP A 275 -3.26 18.54 24.46
CA TRP A 275 -2.16 18.64 25.44
C TRP A 275 -2.25 17.86 26.76
N VAL A 276 -1.32 16.91 26.93
CA VAL A 276 -0.95 16.37 28.25
C VAL A 276 0.39 16.96 28.67
N GLN A 277 0.38 17.80 29.71
CA GLN A 277 1.57 18.10 30.50
C GLN A 277 1.96 16.85 31.32
N PRO A 278 3.26 16.56 31.49
CA PRO A 278 3.72 15.42 32.28
C PRO A 278 3.58 15.68 33.79
N GLY A 279 3.09 14.67 34.52
CA GLY A 279 3.19 14.59 35.98
C GLY A 279 1.89 14.26 36.70
N HIS A 280 1.67 12.97 37.00
CA HIS A 280 1.64 12.45 38.37
C HIS A 280 1.14 11.00 38.40
N PHE A 281 1.86 10.21 39.20
CA PHE A 281 1.44 8.91 39.73
C PHE A 281 0.12 9.04 40.49
N LEU A 282 -0.83 8.13 40.26
CA LEU A 282 -1.81 7.71 41.26
C LEU A 282 -1.96 6.19 41.19
N ALA A 283 -2.04 5.60 42.38
CA ALA A 283 -1.89 4.18 42.72
C ALA A 283 -2.81 3.20 41.99
#